data_AF-A0A1V2TF88-F1
#
_entry.id   AF-A0A1V2TF88-F1
#
_cell.length_a   1.000
_cell.length_b   1.000
_cell.length_c   1.000
_cell.angle_alpha   90.00
_cell.angle_beta   90.00
_cell.angle_gamma   90.00
#
_symmetry.space_group_name_H-M   'P 1'
#
loop_
_entity.id
_entity.type
_entity.pdbx_description
1 polymer ?
#
loop_
_entity_poly.entity_id
_entity_poly.type
_entity_poly.pdbx_seq_one_letter_code
_entity_poly.pdbx_strand_id
1 'polypeptide(L)'
;MSIPELPEPEFEVHQCVLMVRYEPSSAALVDGSGFDMDSKEGDVTVLDDECAAAPSGVSYTSRVVMTSETTFTEAGLITLGSPGDIVHFTTVFEGVLEASAREGTLQGSVIWRLTHGEGRYVGASGLVSSMFTFQPDIPASRELQIIRLFLPQQTHSTRGGLFHAKN
;
A
#
# COMPACT_ATOMS: atom_id res chain seq x y z
N MET A 1 39.80 12.50 25.13
CA MET A 1 39.58 12.12 23.72
C MET A 1 38.09 12.15 23.48
N SER A 2 37.61 13.11 22.71
CA SER A 2 36.21 13.15 22.29
C SER A 2 36.05 12.25 21.06
N ILE A 3 35.07 11.36 21.10
CA ILE A 3 34.70 10.55 19.93
C ILE A 3 34.11 11.53 18.91
N PRO A 4 34.60 11.58 17.65
CA PRO A 4 33.97 12.40 16.63
C PRO A 4 32.57 11.87 16.36
N GLU A 5 31.58 12.76 16.46
CA GLU A 5 30.19 12.47 16.12
C GLU A 5 30.14 12.09 14.63
N LEU A 6 29.62 10.89 14.34
CA LEU A 6 29.42 10.47 12.96
C LEU A 6 28.33 11.34 12.33
N PRO A 7 28.50 11.82 11.08
CA PRO A 7 27.46 12.58 10.42
C PRO A 7 26.18 11.73 10.32
N GLU A 8 25.06 12.34 10.69
CA GLU A 8 23.73 11.76 10.49
C GLU A 8 23.56 11.40 9.00
N PRO A 9 23.03 10.21 8.67
CA PRO A 9 22.81 9.82 7.29
C PRO A 9 21.81 10.78 6.61
N GLU A 10 22.19 11.31 5.45
CA GLU A 10 21.27 12.07 4.59
C GLU A 10 20.36 11.08 3.85
N PHE A 11 19.05 11.28 4.00
CA PHE A 11 18.03 10.49 3.28
C PHE A 11 17.45 11.32 2.16
N GLU A 12 17.43 10.76 0.96
CA GLU A 12 16.62 11.28 -0.14
C GLU A 12 15.25 10.60 -0.09
N VAL A 13 14.19 11.35 -0.39
CA VAL A 13 12.83 10.80 -0.45
C VAL A 13 12.43 10.71 -1.92
N HIS A 14 12.23 9.49 -2.40
CA HIS A 14 11.72 9.24 -3.75
C HIS A 14 10.22 9.03 -3.71
N GLN A 15 9.53 9.58 -4.71
CA GLN A 15 8.11 9.33 -4.90
C GLN A 15 7.93 8.12 -5.83
N CYS A 16 7.00 7.24 -5.51
CA CYS A 16 6.59 6.18 -6.42
C CYS A 16 5.06 6.13 -6.51
N VAL A 17 4.52 6.17 -7.73
CA VAL A 17 3.07 6.13 -7.96
C VAL A 17 2.73 4.89 -8.76
N LEU A 18 1.84 4.06 -8.20
CA LEU A 18 1.36 2.83 -8.81
C LEU A 18 -0.14 2.93 -9.03
N MET A 19 -0.61 2.36 -10.14
CA MET A 19 -2.00 1.97 -10.33
C MET A 19 -2.08 0.46 -10.26
N VAL A 20 -2.98 -0.07 -9.43
CA VAL A 20 -3.16 -1.52 -9.27
C VAL A 20 -4.62 -1.87 -9.48
N ARG A 21 -4.88 -2.92 -10.29
CA ARG A 21 -6.23 -3.46 -10.50
C ARG A 21 -6.33 -4.82 -9.84
N TYR A 22 -7.40 -5.05 -9.09
CA TYR A 22 -7.66 -6.31 -8.40
C TYR A 22 -9.01 -6.93 -8.78
N GLU A 23 -9.10 -8.23 -8.59
CA GLU A 23 -10.36 -8.99 -8.55
C GLU A 23 -10.51 -9.63 -7.16
N PRO A 24 -10.78 -8.83 -6.12
CA PRO A 24 -10.66 -9.30 -4.76
C PRO A 24 -11.78 -10.26 -4.38
N SER A 25 -11.49 -11.16 -3.44
CA SER A 25 -12.48 -12.06 -2.85
C SER A 25 -12.65 -11.77 -1.36
N SER A 26 -13.89 -11.70 -0.91
CA SER A 26 -14.24 -11.57 0.51
C SER A 26 -14.58 -12.93 1.10
N ALA A 27 -14.14 -13.21 2.33
CA ALA A 27 -14.78 -14.24 3.15
C ALA A 27 -16.06 -13.65 3.77
N ALA A 28 -17.13 -14.44 3.84
CA ALA A 28 -18.45 -13.97 4.29
C ALA A 28 -18.41 -13.36 5.70
N LEU A 29 -19.34 -12.42 5.97
CA LEU A 29 -19.58 -11.82 7.30
C LEU A 29 -19.74 -12.91 8.36
N VAL A 30 -18.74 -13.08 9.22
CA VAL A 30 -18.88 -13.86 10.45
C VAL A 30 -19.28 -12.85 11.51
N ASP A 31 -20.57 -12.81 11.89
CA ASP A 31 -21.17 -11.99 12.98
C ASP A 31 -21.73 -10.59 12.65
N GLY A 32 -21.52 -10.06 11.45
CA GLY A 32 -22.11 -8.76 11.04
C GLY A 32 -21.36 -7.51 11.52
N SER A 33 -20.23 -7.65 12.23
CA SER A 33 -19.37 -6.52 12.61
C SER A 33 -18.28 -6.20 11.59
N GLY A 34 -17.97 -7.13 10.69
CA GLY A 34 -16.90 -6.96 9.70
C GLY A 34 -16.61 -8.23 8.89
N PHE A 35 -15.66 -8.14 7.97
CA PHE A 35 -15.21 -9.26 7.13
C PHE A 35 -13.74 -9.10 6.74
N ASP A 36 -13.08 -10.23 6.47
CA ASP A 36 -11.71 -10.24 5.98
C ASP A 36 -11.69 -10.21 4.44
N MET A 37 -10.75 -9.45 3.91
CA MET A 37 -10.51 -9.29 2.48
C MET A 37 -9.15 -9.87 2.09
N ASP A 38 -9.14 -10.61 0.99
CA ASP A 38 -7.94 -11.05 0.30
C ASP A 38 -8.05 -10.62 -1.17
N SER A 39 -7.15 -9.73 -1.57
CA SER A 39 -7.17 -9.17 -2.92
C SER A 39 -6.64 -10.12 -3.97
N LYS A 40 -5.83 -11.11 -3.57
CA LYS A 40 -4.84 -11.78 -4.43
C LYS A 40 -3.90 -10.79 -5.11
N GLU A 41 -3.01 -11.30 -5.95
CA GLU A 41 -2.12 -10.45 -6.73
C GLU A 41 -2.90 -9.64 -7.78
N GLY A 42 -2.66 -8.33 -7.82
CA GLY A 42 -3.26 -7.40 -8.78
C GLY A 42 -2.32 -7.03 -9.91
N ASP A 43 -2.90 -6.51 -11.00
CA ASP A 43 -2.16 -6.00 -12.16
C ASP A 43 -1.56 -4.63 -11.83
N VAL A 44 -0.23 -4.51 -11.89
CA VAL A 44 0.49 -3.26 -11.56
C VAL A 44 0.83 -2.46 -12.81
N THR A 45 0.54 -1.17 -12.77
CA THR A 45 1.04 -0.18 -13.73
C THR A 45 1.81 0.89 -12.97
N VAL A 46 3.06 1.14 -13.35
CA VAL A 46 3.85 2.26 -12.82
C VAL A 46 3.39 3.54 -13.50
N LEU A 47 3.07 4.56 -12.71
CA LEU A 47 2.62 5.86 -13.18
C LEU A 47 3.69 6.96 -13.06
N ASP A 48 4.78 6.70 -12.33
CA ASP A 48 5.86 7.64 -12.08
C ASP A 48 7.22 6.94 -12.19
N ASP A 49 8.16 7.54 -12.91
CA ASP A 49 9.44 6.94 -13.29
C ASP A 49 10.44 6.86 -12.13
N GLU A 50 10.17 7.55 -11.01
CA GLU A 50 10.98 7.50 -9.78
C GLU A 50 10.84 6.18 -8.99
N CYS A 51 9.96 5.27 -9.43
CA CYS A 51 9.92 3.91 -8.88
C CYS A 51 11.19 3.15 -9.30
N ALA A 52 12.22 3.12 -8.43
CA ALA A 52 13.50 2.44 -8.66
C ALA A 52 13.38 0.99 -9.20
N ALA A 53 12.29 0.30 -8.84
CA ALA A 53 11.73 -0.81 -9.60
C ALA A 53 10.25 -1.00 -9.25
N ALA A 54 9.41 -1.29 -10.25
CA ALA A 54 8.04 -1.74 -10.01
C ALA A 54 8.05 -2.99 -9.11
N PRO A 55 7.16 -3.11 -8.12
CA PRO A 55 6.97 -4.40 -7.44
C PRO A 55 6.55 -5.45 -8.46
N SER A 56 7.07 -6.67 -8.32
CA SER A 56 6.75 -7.79 -9.23
C SER A 56 5.30 -8.25 -9.15
N GLY A 57 4.61 -7.88 -8.07
CA GLY A 57 3.20 -8.12 -7.82
C GLY A 57 2.77 -7.29 -6.61
N VAL A 58 1.49 -6.98 -6.50
CA VAL A 58 0.93 -6.28 -5.33
C VAL A 58 -0.30 -7.02 -4.87
N SER A 59 -0.39 -7.28 -3.57
CA SER A 59 -1.57 -7.88 -2.93
C SER A 59 -1.81 -7.24 -1.58
N TYR A 60 -3.02 -7.34 -1.05
CA TYR A 60 -3.34 -6.91 0.30
C TYR A 60 -4.24 -7.91 1.01
N THR A 61 -4.11 -7.92 2.33
CA THR A 61 -5.07 -8.54 3.24
C THR A 61 -5.50 -7.51 4.26
N SER A 62 -6.79 -7.51 4.59
CA SER A 62 -7.34 -6.51 5.51
C SER A 62 -8.56 -7.04 6.22
N ARG A 63 -8.92 -6.33 7.29
CA ARG A 63 -10.18 -6.51 8.00
C ARG A 63 -11.01 -5.24 7.84
N VAL A 64 -12.19 -5.41 7.25
CA VAL A 64 -13.22 -4.38 7.12
C VAL A 64 -14.13 -4.45 8.34
N VAL A 65 -14.46 -3.31 8.93
CA VAL A 65 -15.39 -3.16 10.05
C VAL A 65 -16.45 -2.13 9.65
N MET A 66 -17.70 -2.56 9.57
CA MET A 66 -18.81 -1.66 9.24
C MET A 66 -19.05 -0.69 10.40
N THR A 67 -19.12 0.61 10.10
CA THR A 67 -19.42 1.66 11.09
C THR A 67 -20.86 2.16 10.98
N SER A 68 -21.49 1.93 9.83
CA SER A 68 -22.93 2.07 9.60
C SER A 68 -23.37 1.12 8.48
N GLU A 69 -24.61 1.26 7.99
CA GLU A 69 -25.10 0.54 6.81
C GLU A 69 -24.33 0.91 5.52
N THR A 70 -23.70 2.09 5.47
CA THR A 70 -23.08 2.64 4.25
C THR A 70 -21.64 3.13 4.44
N THR A 71 -21.09 2.95 5.64
CA THR A 71 -19.72 3.40 5.98
C THR A 71 -18.96 2.30 6.69
N PHE A 72 -17.65 2.30 6.52
CA PHE A 72 -16.77 1.31 7.13
C PHE A 72 -15.38 1.87 7.44
N THR A 73 -14.64 1.14 8.26
CA THR A 73 -13.21 1.33 8.46
C THR A 73 -12.49 0.05 8.10
N GLU A 74 -11.22 0.18 7.76
CA GLU A 74 -10.40 -0.93 7.30
C GLU A 74 -8.96 -0.74 7.73
N ALA A 75 -8.32 -1.82 8.13
CA ALA A 75 -6.91 -1.89 8.44
C ALA A 75 -6.33 -3.21 7.94
N GLY A 76 -5.09 -3.18 7.50
CA GLY A 76 -4.46 -4.32 6.88
C GLY A 76 -3.03 -4.06 6.46
N LEU A 77 -2.55 -4.90 5.55
CA LEU A 77 -1.22 -4.81 4.97
C LEU A 77 -1.27 -5.02 3.47
N ILE A 78 -0.32 -4.40 2.77
CA ILE A 78 -0.06 -4.57 1.35
C ILE A 78 1.32 -5.20 1.21
N THR A 79 1.40 -6.31 0.50
CA THR A 79 2.67 -6.91 0.07
C THR A 79 3.06 -6.34 -1.29
N LEU A 80 4.28 -5.84 -1.42
CA LEU A 80 4.79 -5.12 -2.59
C LEU A 80 6.00 -5.87 -3.18
N GLY A 81 5.72 -6.94 -3.93
CA GLY A 81 6.72 -7.79 -4.58
C GLY A 81 7.06 -9.04 -3.76
N SER A 82 8.26 -9.06 -3.18
CA SER A 82 8.77 -10.23 -2.46
C SER A 82 8.08 -10.44 -1.11
N PRO A 83 7.98 -11.70 -0.61
CA PRO A 83 7.58 -11.95 0.77
C PRO A 83 8.46 -11.16 1.76
N GLY A 84 7.82 -10.41 2.67
CA GLY A 84 8.49 -9.56 3.67
C GLY A 84 8.63 -8.09 3.26
N ASP A 85 8.39 -7.74 1.99
CA ASP A 85 8.27 -6.35 1.54
C ASP A 85 6.82 -5.88 1.74
N ILE A 86 6.53 -5.36 2.93
CA ILE A 86 5.16 -5.09 3.39
C ILE A 86 5.00 -3.62 3.78
N VAL A 87 3.83 -3.04 3.51
CA VAL A 87 3.37 -1.79 4.14
C VAL A 87 2.04 -2.00 4.85
N HIS A 88 1.93 -1.54 6.09
CA HIS A 88 0.70 -1.56 6.87
C HIS A 88 -0.10 -0.30 6.62
N PHE A 89 -1.43 -0.41 6.72
CA PHE A 89 -2.30 0.72 6.50
C PHE A 89 -3.50 0.76 7.44
N THR A 90 -4.08 1.95 7.58
CA THR A 90 -5.38 2.18 8.21
C THR A 90 -6.19 3.18 7.40
N THR A 91 -7.51 3.08 7.51
CA THR A 91 -8.43 4.02 6.85
C THR A 91 -8.28 5.44 7.37
N VAL A 92 -8.32 6.41 6.45
CA VAL A 92 -8.44 7.83 6.75
C VAL A 92 -9.91 8.19 6.83
N PHE A 93 -10.39 8.54 8.02
CA PHE A 93 -11.82 8.71 8.31
C PHE A 93 -12.59 7.40 8.10
N GLU A 94 -13.45 7.33 7.10
CA GLU A 94 -14.27 6.17 6.78
C GLU A 94 -14.28 5.95 5.26
N GLY A 95 -14.37 4.68 4.86
CA GLY A 95 -14.79 4.31 3.52
C GLY A 95 -16.31 4.40 3.38
N VAL A 96 -16.76 4.50 2.14
CA VAL A 96 -18.19 4.54 1.79
C VAL A 96 -18.56 3.35 0.91
N LEU A 97 -19.78 2.86 1.10
CA LEU A 97 -20.39 1.77 0.35
C LEU A 97 -21.84 2.12 0.05
N GLU A 98 -22.22 2.11 -1.21
CA GLU A 98 -23.56 2.49 -1.66
C GLU A 98 -24.00 1.68 -2.88
N ALA A 99 -25.29 1.76 -3.22
CA ALA A 99 -25.79 1.20 -4.46
C ALA A 99 -25.21 1.95 -5.68
N SER A 100 -24.76 1.21 -6.69
CA SER A 100 -24.36 1.80 -7.97
C SER A 100 -25.56 1.93 -8.93
N ALA A 101 -25.35 2.60 -10.05
CA ALA A 101 -26.35 2.66 -11.13
C ALA A 101 -26.60 1.30 -11.82
N ARG A 102 -25.73 0.31 -11.60
CA ARG A 102 -25.91 -1.06 -12.12
C ARG A 102 -26.66 -1.89 -11.10
N GLU A 103 -27.78 -2.48 -11.52
CA GLU A 103 -28.61 -3.34 -10.67
C GLU A 103 -27.79 -4.45 -9.98
N GLY A 104 -28.06 -4.68 -8.70
CA GLY A 104 -27.37 -5.68 -7.88
C GLY A 104 -25.90 -5.41 -7.60
N THR A 105 -25.38 -4.22 -7.94
CA THR A 105 -23.97 -3.86 -7.77
C THR A 105 -23.82 -2.71 -6.79
N LEU A 106 -23.01 -2.92 -5.76
CA LEU A 106 -22.55 -1.87 -4.87
C LEU A 106 -21.28 -1.21 -5.43
N GLN A 107 -21.09 0.06 -5.12
CA GLN A 107 -19.84 0.79 -5.35
C GLN A 107 -19.34 1.40 -4.06
N GLY A 108 -18.04 1.59 -3.96
CA GLY A 108 -17.44 2.19 -2.80
C GLY A 108 -16.12 2.85 -3.08
N SER A 109 -15.65 3.58 -2.08
CA SER A 109 -14.32 4.18 -2.10
C SER A 109 -13.77 4.30 -0.68
N VAL A 110 -12.46 4.21 -0.56
CA VAL A 110 -11.75 4.36 0.72
C VAL A 110 -10.37 4.94 0.47
N ILE A 111 -9.91 5.78 1.39
CA ILE A 111 -8.52 6.25 1.43
C ILE A 111 -7.82 5.55 2.59
N TRP A 112 -6.66 4.95 2.33
CA TRP A 112 -5.79 4.40 3.35
C TRP A 112 -4.54 5.24 3.52
N ARG A 113 -4.06 5.34 4.77
CA ARG A 113 -2.75 5.88 5.12
C ARG A 113 -1.81 4.75 5.46
N LEU A 114 -0.61 4.80 4.91
CA LEU A 114 0.46 3.88 5.31
C LEU A 114 0.99 4.26 6.69
N THR A 115 1.06 3.28 7.58
CA THR A 115 1.41 3.47 8.99
C THR A 115 2.77 2.91 9.35
N HIS A 116 3.20 1.86 8.65
CA HIS A 116 4.47 1.18 8.88
C HIS A 116 4.91 0.46 7.61
N GLY A 117 6.21 0.22 7.46
CA GLY A 117 6.74 -0.59 6.37
C GLY A 117 7.86 -1.51 6.85
N GLU A 118 7.98 -2.65 6.19
CA GLU A 118 8.92 -3.72 6.46
C GLU A 118 9.77 -4.02 5.21
N GLY A 119 10.87 -4.73 5.39
CA GLY A 119 11.78 -5.06 4.28
C GLY A 119 12.34 -3.78 3.64
N ARG A 120 12.27 -3.68 2.32
CA ARG A 120 12.72 -2.47 1.59
C ARG A 120 11.85 -1.24 1.81
N TYR A 121 10.70 -1.39 2.46
CA TYR A 121 9.73 -0.31 2.70
C TYR A 121 9.81 0.27 4.11
N VAL A 122 10.85 -0.04 4.90
CA VAL A 122 11.06 0.59 6.21
C VAL A 122 11.11 2.12 6.07
N GLY A 123 10.27 2.80 6.85
CA GLY A 123 10.13 4.26 6.82
C GLY A 123 9.29 4.80 5.65
N ALA A 124 8.70 3.92 4.83
CA ALA A 124 7.77 4.34 3.79
C ALA A 124 6.56 5.04 4.39
N SER A 125 6.09 6.07 3.69
CA SER A 125 4.84 6.76 3.99
C SER A 125 4.05 6.96 2.71
N GLY A 126 2.77 7.32 2.82
CA GLY A 126 1.94 7.48 1.63
C GLY A 126 0.46 7.38 1.88
N LEU A 127 -0.28 7.45 0.77
CA LEU A 127 -1.72 7.27 0.71
C LEU A 127 -2.08 6.30 -0.41
N VAL A 128 -3.14 5.54 -0.17
CA VAL A 128 -3.79 4.70 -1.18
C VAL A 128 -5.20 5.23 -1.37
N SER A 129 -5.59 5.48 -2.61
CA SER A 129 -6.98 5.73 -2.97
C SER A 129 -7.53 4.48 -3.65
N SER A 130 -8.57 3.90 -3.08
CA SER A 130 -9.27 2.74 -3.62
C SER A 130 -10.68 3.11 -4.06
N MET A 131 -11.06 2.64 -5.24
CA MET A 131 -12.42 2.67 -5.77
C MET A 131 -12.78 1.27 -6.23
N PHE A 132 -13.95 0.78 -5.83
CA PHE A 132 -14.33 -0.60 -6.10
C PHE A 132 -15.81 -0.75 -6.39
N THR A 133 -16.14 -1.86 -7.04
CA THR A 133 -17.50 -2.37 -7.19
C THR A 133 -17.57 -3.79 -6.65
N PHE A 134 -18.69 -4.11 -6.02
CA PHE A 134 -18.93 -5.40 -5.38
C PHE A 134 -20.31 -5.93 -5.76
N GLN A 135 -20.42 -7.22 -6.03
CA GLN A 135 -21.69 -7.92 -6.23
C GLN A 135 -21.82 -8.99 -5.13
N PRO A 136 -22.74 -8.84 -4.17
CA PRO A 136 -22.85 -9.79 -3.05
C PRO A 136 -23.11 -11.23 -3.47
N ASP A 137 -23.87 -11.41 -4.56
CA ASP A 137 -24.36 -12.73 -4.99
C ASP A 137 -23.43 -13.43 -6.00
N ILE A 138 -22.40 -12.73 -6.51
CA ILE A 138 -21.51 -13.24 -7.56
C ILE A 138 -20.08 -12.81 -7.24
N PRO A 139 -19.07 -13.69 -7.35
CA PRO A 139 -17.66 -13.32 -7.15
C PRO A 139 -17.14 -12.48 -8.34
N ALA A 140 -17.59 -11.23 -8.43
CA ALA A 140 -17.32 -10.30 -9.53
C ALA A 140 -16.82 -8.94 -9.04
N SER A 141 -16.22 -8.88 -7.84
CA SER A 141 -15.63 -7.66 -7.30
C SER A 141 -14.52 -7.15 -8.21
N ARG A 142 -14.44 -5.83 -8.35
CA ARG A 142 -13.39 -5.15 -9.09
C ARG A 142 -12.92 -3.97 -8.28
N GLU A 143 -11.63 -3.76 -8.23
CA GLU A 143 -11.04 -2.65 -7.50
C GLU A 143 -9.92 -2.02 -8.31
N LEU A 144 -9.85 -0.70 -8.25
CA LEU A 144 -8.78 0.11 -8.79
C LEU A 144 -8.17 0.91 -7.64
N GLN A 145 -6.87 0.74 -7.43
CA GLN A 145 -6.10 1.52 -6.48
C GLN A 145 -5.11 2.43 -7.18
N ILE A 146 -4.96 3.63 -6.65
CA ILE A 146 -3.79 4.49 -6.89
C ILE A 146 -3.01 4.58 -5.58
N ILE A 147 -1.78 4.09 -5.60
CA ILE A 147 -0.87 4.06 -4.45
C ILE A 147 0.19 5.13 -4.68
N ARG A 148 0.31 6.09 -3.76
CA ARG A 148 1.40 7.06 -3.73
C ARG A 148 2.30 6.76 -2.54
N LEU A 149 3.52 6.31 -2.83
CA LEU A 149 4.55 5.96 -1.88
C LEU A 149 5.63 7.04 -1.83
N PHE A 150 6.11 7.33 -0.63
CA PHE A 150 7.33 8.07 -0.37
C PHE A 150 8.31 7.14 0.34
N LEU A 151 9.42 6.86 -0.32
CA LEU A 151 10.42 5.88 0.15
C LEU A 151 11.67 6.61 0.62
N PRO A 152 12.12 6.43 1.87
CA PRO A 152 13.40 6.93 2.29
C PRO A 152 14.50 6.05 1.70
N GLN A 153 15.42 6.65 0.94
CA GLN A 153 16.60 5.96 0.45
C GLN A 153 17.84 6.50 1.16
N GLN A 154 18.63 5.60 1.75
CA GLN A 154 19.94 5.98 2.25
C GLN A 154 20.83 6.38 1.07
N THR A 155 21.29 7.63 1.05
CA THR A 155 22.32 8.03 0.11
C THR A 155 23.62 7.30 0.49
N HIS A 156 24.14 6.45 -0.39
CA HIS A 156 25.49 5.93 -0.23
C HIS A 156 26.46 7.09 -0.52
N SER A 157 26.98 7.72 0.54
CA SER A 157 28.05 8.71 0.42
C SER A 157 29.24 8.09 -0.28
N THR A 158 29.40 8.39 -1.57
CA THR A 158 30.55 7.94 -2.35
C THR A 158 31.72 8.88 -2.08
N ARG A 159 32.27 8.85 -0.86
CA ARG A 159 33.58 9.43 -0.55
C ARG A 159 34.52 8.32 -0.07
N GLY A 160 34.77 7.36 -0.95
CA GLY A 160 35.90 6.43 -0.82
C GLY A 160 37.19 7.19 -1.09
N GLY A 161 38.00 7.38 -0.05
CA GLY A 161 39.32 8.00 -0.12
C GLY A 161 40.26 7.23 -1.04
N LEU A 162 40.81 7.92 -2.03
CA LEU A 162 41.88 7.43 -2.89
C LEU A 162 43.20 7.46 -2.09
N PHE A 163 43.48 6.43 -1.28
CA PHE A 163 44.84 6.21 -0.78
C PHE A 163 45.68 5.56 -1.90
N HIS A 164 46.48 6.36 -2.59
CA HIS A 164 47.57 5.87 -3.42
C HIS A 164 48.67 5.29 -2.51
N ALA A 165 48.83 3.98 -2.50
CA ALA A 165 50.06 3.34 -2.06
C ALA A 165 51.13 3.59 -3.14
N LYS A 166 52.15 4.38 -2.81
CA LYS A 166 53.39 4.44 -3.59
C LYS A 166 54.29 3.29 -3.13
N ASN A 167 54.62 2.39 -4.05
CA ASN A 167 55.83 1.57 -3.97
C ASN A 167 57.06 2.42 -4.34
#